data_AF-A0AAV6B0Z7-F1
#
_entry.id   AF-A0AAV6B0Z7-F1
#
_cell.length_a   1.000
_cell.length_b   1.000
_cell.length_c   1.000
_cell.angle_alpha   90.00
_cell.angle_beta   90.00
_cell.angle_gamma   90.00
#
_symmetry.space_group_name_H-M   'P 1'
#
loop_
_entity.id
_entity.type
_entity.pdbx_description
1 polymer ?
#
loop_
_entity_poly.entity_id
_entity_poly.type
_entity_poly.pdbx_seq_one_letter_code
_entity_poly.pdbx_strand_id
1 'polypeptide(L)'
;MAETWIWDGASFAKLVLATNPPALNFPNLAYDAKRRQVVLVLGGEIGTNTWTWNGTNWTVITPPVSPSLRDRTTAAYDKRRERVVLFGGTKYGVGNLNDTWEWDGATWQEIQPATRPSAREGHTMVFDEARTELLMFGGRFEPGTWIWDGTNWVDRAPMNSPSRRGYHGMAYDPLRQHIVVFGGEAEPNSIFVSDTWEWNGSNWIQSFPANSPQNRHGQTAVFDPHTQSVLLAGGSDDVNRYHDVWFLNGNNWVQAGTNFIVTTTNDFGPGSMREAILNANTNGGRDTIRFNIPGAGVQTIRPQSPLPAISEPVTIDGYTQPGASPNTSSNQINATLLIELDGSFLSVTQEIPGLNFVAGSQGST
;
A
#
# COMPACT_ATOMS: atom_id res chain seq x y z
N MET A 1 -8.31 -5.35 -22.32
CA MET A 1 -7.59 -4.06 -22.46
C MET A 1 -6.93 -3.77 -21.12
N ALA A 2 -5.75 -3.14 -21.11
CA ALA A 2 -5.14 -2.70 -19.86
C ALA A 2 -5.94 -1.56 -19.23
N GLU A 3 -5.95 -1.49 -17.92
CA GLU A 3 -6.66 -0.46 -17.16
C GLU A 3 -5.74 0.15 -16.13
N THR A 4 -5.91 1.44 -15.87
CA THR A 4 -5.20 2.16 -14.81
C THR A 4 -6.22 2.62 -13.77
N TRP A 5 -5.95 2.32 -12.51
CA TRP A 5 -6.79 2.67 -11.37
C TRP A 5 -5.93 3.40 -10.33
N ILE A 6 -6.51 4.38 -9.64
CA ILE A 6 -5.86 5.13 -8.56
C ILE A 6 -6.61 4.91 -7.24
N TRP A 7 -5.87 4.76 -6.15
CA TRP A 7 -6.40 4.68 -4.79
C TRP A 7 -6.27 6.04 -4.11
N ASP A 8 -7.34 6.53 -3.49
CA ASP A 8 -7.38 7.83 -2.80
C ASP A 8 -7.28 7.73 -1.27
N GLY A 9 -7.04 6.53 -0.72
CA GLY A 9 -7.12 6.27 0.73
C GLY A 9 -8.42 5.58 1.15
N ALA A 10 -9.47 5.56 0.30
CA ALA A 10 -10.74 4.94 0.63
C ALA A 10 -11.40 4.15 -0.52
N SER A 11 -11.11 4.51 -1.78
CA SER A 11 -11.71 3.85 -2.94
C SER A 11 -10.79 3.84 -4.16
N PHE A 12 -11.01 2.89 -5.06
CA PHE A 12 -10.36 2.85 -6.36
C PHE A 12 -11.18 3.59 -7.41
N ALA A 13 -10.53 4.50 -8.14
CA ALA A 13 -11.11 5.20 -9.29
C ALA A 13 -10.39 4.81 -10.58
N LYS A 14 -11.15 4.42 -11.61
CA LYS A 14 -10.62 4.10 -12.93
C LYS A 14 -10.27 5.37 -13.69
N LEU A 15 -9.08 5.43 -14.27
CA LEU A 15 -8.66 6.54 -15.13
C LEU A 15 -8.99 6.26 -16.60
N VAL A 16 -9.52 7.26 -17.30
CA VAL A 16 -9.70 7.24 -18.76
C VAL A 16 -8.50 7.94 -19.39
N LEU A 17 -7.63 7.15 -20.03
CA LEU A 17 -6.34 7.62 -20.55
C LEU A 17 -6.27 7.45 -22.07
N ALA A 18 -5.64 8.40 -22.75
CA ALA A 18 -5.40 8.33 -24.19
C ALA A 18 -4.41 7.22 -24.57
N THR A 19 -3.50 6.86 -23.64
CA THR A 19 -2.50 5.81 -23.84
C THR A 19 -2.38 4.99 -22.57
N ASN A 20 -2.44 3.67 -22.73
CA ASN A 20 -2.16 2.71 -21.66
C ASN A 20 -1.03 1.78 -22.11
N PRO A 21 -0.30 1.18 -21.15
CA PRO A 21 0.55 0.04 -21.43
C PRO A 21 -0.27 -1.10 -22.05
N PRO A 22 0.37 -2.08 -22.71
CA PRO A 22 -0.32 -3.29 -23.13
C PRO A 22 -0.91 -4.06 -21.93
N ALA A 23 -1.84 -4.98 -22.18
CA ALA A 23 -2.34 -5.88 -21.14
C ALA A 23 -1.23 -6.90 -20.78
N LEU A 24 -0.88 -6.97 -19.50
CA LEU A 24 0.26 -7.74 -19.00
C LEU A 24 -0.19 -8.70 -17.92
N ASN A 25 0.49 -9.84 -17.83
CA ASN A 25 0.38 -10.74 -16.70
C ASN A 25 1.50 -10.39 -15.71
N PHE A 26 1.16 -10.27 -14.43
CA PHE A 26 2.13 -9.99 -13.35
C PHE A 26 3.07 -8.79 -13.62
N PRO A 27 2.53 -7.61 -14.03
CA PRO A 27 3.36 -6.42 -14.17
C PRO A 27 3.96 -6.01 -12.82
N ASN A 28 5.17 -5.46 -12.83
CA ASN A 28 5.79 -4.90 -11.64
C ASN A 28 5.99 -3.40 -11.79
N LEU A 29 5.69 -2.66 -10.71
CA LEU A 29 5.79 -1.20 -10.65
C LEU A 29 6.82 -0.82 -9.59
N ALA A 30 7.71 0.11 -9.92
CA ALA A 30 8.62 0.74 -8.97
C ALA A 30 8.50 2.26 -9.04
N TYR A 31 8.38 2.95 -7.90
CA TYR A 31 8.33 4.40 -7.86
C TYR A 31 9.75 4.99 -7.81
N ASP A 32 10.19 5.61 -8.91
CA ASP A 32 11.43 6.39 -8.97
C ASP A 32 11.18 7.76 -8.33
N ALA A 33 11.53 7.87 -7.06
CA ALA A 33 11.27 9.07 -6.26
C ALA A 33 12.09 10.30 -6.73
N LYS A 34 13.30 10.09 -7.29
CA LYS A 34 14.10 11.19 -7.84
C LYS A 34 13.40 11.85 -9.01
N ARG A 35 12.76 11.04 -9.86
CA ARG A 35 12.08 11.51 -11.08
C ARG A 35 10.58 11.69 -10.91
N ARG A 36 10.04 11.34 -9.74
CA ARG A 36 8.61 11.41 -9.41
C ARG A 36 7.75 10.67 -10.43
N GLN A 37 8.19 9.49 -10.83
CA GLN A 37 7.51 8.67 -11.82
C GLN A 37 7.42 7.21 -11.37
N VAL A 38 6.35 6.53 -11.76
CA VAL A 38 6.28 5.07 -11.64
C VAL A 38 6.90 4.47 -12.89
N VAL A 39 7.87 3.57 -12.71
CA VAL A 39 8.46 2.75 -13.76
C VAL A 39 7.72 1.42 -13.76
N LEU A 40 7.02 1.14 -14.86
CA LEU A 40 6.44 -0.16 -15.16
C LEU A 40 7.47 -0.98 -15.92
N VAL A 41 7.93 -2.05 -15.26
CA VAL A 41 8.76 -3.06 -15.90
C VAL A 41 7.84 -4.15 -16.44
N LEU A 42 7.83 -4.31 -17.76
CA LEU A 42 6.89 -5.21 -18.42
C LEU A 42 7.19 -6.67 -18.08
N GLY A 43 6.12 -7.38 -17.74
CA GLY A 43 6.05 -8.83 -17.66
C GLY A 43 5.57 -9.43 -18.99
N GLY A 44 6.27 -10.43 -19.52
CA GLY A 44 5.69 -11.39 -20.47
C GLY A 44 6.27 -11.35 -21.88
N GLU A 45 5.53 -11.93 -22.84
CA GLU A 45 5.98 -12.08 -24.24
C GLU A 45 5.80 -10.81 -25.10
N ILE A 46 5.18 -9.76 -24.55
CA ILE A 46 4.79 -8.56 -25.31
C ILE A 46 5.75 -7.39 -25.02
N GLY A 47 6.90 -7.41 -25.70
CA GLY A 47 7.82 -6.27 -25.81
C GLY A 47 8.74 -6.02 -24.60
N THR A 48 9.90 -5.39 -24.85
CA THR A 48 10.91 -5.02 -23.83
C THR A 48 10.87 -3.54 -23.47
N ASN A 49 9.84 -2.82 -23.91
CA ASN A 49 9.72 -1.39 -23.69
C ASN A 49 9.53 -1.11 -22.20
N THR A 50 10.12 -0.02 -21.72
CA THR A 50 9.88 0.45 -20.35
C THR A 50 8.76 1.48 -20.41
N TRP A 51 7.80 1.44 -19.50
CA TRP A 51 6.74 2.45 -19.44
C TRP A 51 6.90 3.30 -18.18
N THR A 52 6.67 4.60 -18.29
CA THR A 52 6.72 5.52 -17.15
C THR A 52 5.41 6.27 -16.99
N TRP A 53 4.97 6.42 -15.75
CA TRP A 53 3.79 7.18 -15.38
C TRP A 53 4.20 8.40 -14.56
N ASN A 54 3.82 9.59 -15.02
CA ASN A 54 4.18 10.87 -14.37
C ASN A 54 3.12 11.38 -13.38
N GLY A 55 2.13 10.57 -13.02
CA GLY A 55 0.96 10.99 -12.23
C GLY A 55 -0.30 11.26 -13.07
N THR A 56 -0.16 11.46 -14.38
CA THR A 56 -1.31 11.78 -15.27
C THR A 56 -1.33 10.98 -16.56
N ASN A 57 -0.17 10.62 -17.11
CA ASN A 57 -0.06 9.96 -18.40
C ASN A 57 1.02 8.89 -18.40
N TRP A 58 0.76 7.81 -19.14
CA TRP A 58 1.75 6.78 -19.46
C TRP A 58 2.56 7.20 -20.68
N THR A 59 3.88 7.04 -20.60
CA THR A 59 4.81 7.27 -21.70
C THR A 59 5.64 6.01 -21.92
N VAL A 60 5.79 5.59 -23.18
CA VAL A 60 6.69 4.50 -23.54
C VAL A 60 8.10 5.03 -23.72
N ILE A 61 9.07 4.34 -23.12
CA ILE A 61 10.50 4.55 -23.26
C ILE A 61 11.10 3.34 -23.96
N THR A 62 11.87 3.59 -25.01
CA THR A 62 12.60 2.57 -25.77
C THR A 62 14.08 2.71 -25.49
N PRO A 63 14.57 2.20 -24.34
CA PRO A 63 15.98 2.32 -24.01
C PRO A 63 16.83 1.46 -24.96
N PRO A 64 18.09 1.86 -25.23
CA PRO A 64 18.98 1.09 -26.12
C PRO A 64 19.36 -0.28 -25.53
N VAL A 65 19.26 -0.42 -24.21
CA VAL A 65 19.47 -1.66 -23.46
C VAL A 65 18.26 -1.88 -22.56
N SER A 66 17.75 -3.13 -22.58
CA SER A 66 16.63 -3.59 -21.77
C SER A 66 16.90 -5.01 -21.23
N PRO A 67 16.32 -5.37 -20.07
CA PRO A 67 16.21 -6.75 -19.66
C PRO A 67 15.47 -7.57 -20.72
N SER A 68 15.82 -8.86 -20.84
CA SER A 68 15.06 -9.76 -21.70
C SER A 68 13.61 -9.90 -21.25
N LEU A 69 12.72 -10.30 -22.17
CA LEU A 69 11.35 -10.71 -21.84
C LEU A 69 11.32 -11.71 -20.68
N ARG A 70 10.50 -11.42 -19.65
CA ARG A 70 10.36 -12.17 -18.40
C ARG A 70 9.05 -11.83 -17.72
N ASP A 71 8.47 -12.75 -16.96
CA ASP A 71 7.30 -12.55 -16.08
C ASP A 71 7.71 -12.68 -14.61
N ARG A 72 6.81 -12.28 -13.68
CA ARG A 72 6.96 -12.53 -12.22
C ARG A 72 8.31 -12.06 -11.65
N THR A 73 8.88 -11.04 -12.29
CA THR A 73 10.06 -10.31 -11.83
C THR A 73 9.64 -9.28 -10.79
N THR A 74 10.60 -8.82 -9.99
CA THR A 74 10.38 -7.72 -9.07
C THR A 74 11.34 -6.60 -9.36
N ALA A 75 10.85 -5.36 -9.28
CA ALA A 75 11.65 -4.16 -9.29
C ALA A 75 11.35 -3.31 -8.05
N ALA A 76 12.36 -2.63 -7.53
CA ALA A 76 12.23 -1.74 -6.39
C ALA A 76 13.22 -0.57 -6.51
N TYR A 77 12.84 0.59 -5.98
CA TYR A 77 13.69 1.78 -6.04
C TYR A 77 14.68 1.79 -4.87
N ASP A 78 15.97 1.71 -5.20
CA ASP A 78 17.05 1.96 -4.27
C ASP A 78 17.22 3.47 -4.09
N LYS A 79 16.63 4.00 -3.02
CA LYS A 79 16.64 5.45 -2.71
C LYS A 79 18.04 5.97 -2.40
N ARG A 80 18.95 5.13 -1.89
CA ARG A 80 20.33 5.51 -1.58
C ARG A 80 21.14 5.76 -2.85
N ARG A 81 20.90 4.96 -3.90
CA ARG A 81 21.65 5.04 -5.17
C ARG A 81 20.87 5.68 -6.32
N GLU A 82 19.60 6.02 -6.07
CA GLU A 82 18.69 6.61 -7.04
C GLU A 82 18.57 5.77 -8.32
N ARG A 83 18.34 4.46 -8.13
CA ARG A 83 18.20 3.46 -9.20
C ARG A 83 16.98 2.60 -8.95
N VAL A 84 16.28 2.19 -10.00
CA VAL A 84 15.35 1.05 -9.89
C VAL A 84 16.17 -0.22 -10.14
N VAL A 85 16.13 -1.14 -9.19
CA VAL A 85 16.81 -2.44 -9.27
C VAL A 85 15.77 -3.50 -9.59
N LEU A 86 16.06 -4.32 -10.60
CA LEU A 86 15.26 -5.48 -10.99
C LEU A 86 16.05 -6.76 -10.76
N PHE A 87 15.37 -7.82 -10.32
CA PHE A 87 15.96 -9.13 -10.16
C PHE A 87 15.05 -10.27 -10.63
N GLY A 88 15.65 -11.27 -11.25
CA GLY A 88 15.03 -12.56 -11.54
C GLY A 88 13.72 -12.48 -12.33
N GLY A 89 12.78 -13.35 -11.98
CA GLY A 89 11.57 -13.63 -12.76
C GLY A 89 11.75 -14.86 -13.66
N THR A 90 10.80 -15.08 -14.57
CA THR A 90 10.71 -16.30 -15.38
C THR A 90 10.68 -15.97 -16.85
N LYS A 91 11.56 -16.59 -17.64
CA LYS A 91 11.60 -16.46 -19.09
C LYS A 91 11.09 -17.72 -19.77
N TYR A 92 10.11 -17.57 -20.66
CA TYR A 92 9.54 -18.68 -21.42
C TYR A 92 10.62 -19.46 -22.18
N GLY A 93 10.56 -20.80 -22.10
CA GLY A 93 11.55 -21.70 -22.71
C GLY A 93 12.94 -21.72 -22.06
N VAL A 94 13.18 -20.92 -21.02
CA VAL A 94 14.47 -20.84 -20.30
C VAL A 94 14.32 -21.23 -18.83
N GLY A 95 13.25 -20.77 -18.16
CA GLY A 95 13.01 -20.98 -16.73
C GLY A 95 13.28 -19.72 -15.91
N ASN A 96 13.49 -19.90 -14.61
CA ASN A 96 13.76 -18.80 -13.69
C ASN A 96 15.12 -18.13 -13.99
N LEU A 97 15.19 -16.83 -13.76
CA LEU A 97 16.39 -16.01 -13.92
C LEU A 97 16.94 -15.55 -12.56
N ASN A 98 18.22 -15.22 -12.51
CA ASN A 98 18.93 -14.60 -11.37
C ASN A 98 19.81 -13.42 -11.78
N ASP A 99 19.53 -12.81 -12.93
CA ASP A 99 20.20 -11.60 -13.38
C ASP A 99 19.71 -10.39 -12.59
N THR A 100 20.60 -9.40 -12.46
CA THR A 100 20.32 -8.12 -11.78
C THR A 100 20.42 -7.01 -12.81
N TRP A 101 19.43 -6.15 -12.86
CA TRP A 101 19.39 -5.00 -13.77
C TRP A 101 19.16 -3.72 -13.00
N GLU A 102 19.78 -2.63 -13.45
CA GLU A 102 19.56 -1.30 -12.88
C GLU A 102 19.10 -0.32 -13.94
N TRP A 103 18.04 0.42 -13.61
CA TRP A 103 17.52 1.51 -14.41
C TRP A 103 18.01 2.83 -13.83
N ASP A 104 18.65 3.63 -14.68
CA ASP A 104 19.19 4.93 -14.31
C ASP A 104 18.25 6.10 -14.61
N GLY A 105 17.05 5.85 -15.14
CA GLY A 105 16.12 6.87 -15.62
C GLY A 105 16.03 7.00 -17.14
N ALA A 106 16.99 6.45 -17.88
CA ALA A 106 17.08 6.53 -19.33
C ALA A 106 17.39 5.18 -19.99
N THR A 107 18.22 4.35 -19.36
CA THR A 107 18.55 3.01 -19.86
C THR A 107 18.71 1.99 -18.74
N TRP A 108 18.62 0.71 -19.11
CA TRP A 108 18.95 -0.40 -18.22
C TRP A 108 20.41 -0.81 -18.38
N GLN A 109 21.00 -1.26 -17.29
CA GLN A 109 22.31 -1.90 -17.27
C GLN A 109 22.22 -3.24 -16.56
N GLU A 110 22.72 -4.30 -17.18
CA GLU A 110 22.91 -5.57 -16.49
C GLU A 110 24.12 -5.46 -15.56
N ILE A 111 23.90 -5.77 -14.29
CA ILE A 111 24.97 -5.87 -13.30
C ILE A 111 25.34 -7.34 -13.18
N GLN A 112 26.64 -7.63 -13.05
CA GLN A 112 27.15 -8.98 -12.83
C GLN A 112 27.73 -9.13 -11.42
N PRO A 113 26.88 -9.30 -10.38
CA PRO A 113 27.35 -9.55 -9.02
C PRO A 113 28.19 -10.83 -8.92
N ALA A 114 29.24 -10.80 -8.11
CA ALA A 114 30.01 -12.00 -7.78
C ALA A 114 29.20 -12.99 -6.92
N THR A 115 28.32 -12.46 -6.07
CA THR A 115 27.38 -13.20 -5.22
C THR A 115 25.97 -12.74 -5.57
N ARG A 116 25.07 -13.69 -5.82
CA ARG A 116 23.68 -13.41 -6.14
C ARG A 116 22.77 -14.52 -5.65
N PRO A 117 21.50 -14.21 -5.36
CA PRO A 117 20.51 -15.24 -5.07
C PRO A 117 20.40 -16.24 -6.25
N SER A 118 19.98 -17.45 -5.93
CA SER A 118 19.54 -18.44 -6.94
C SER A 118 18.37 -17.89 -7.78
N ALA A 119 18.19 -18.48 -8.97
CA ALA A 119 17.14 -18.10 -9.90
C ALA A 119 15.75 -18.33 -9.33
N ARG A 120 14.91 -17.28 -9.32
CA ARG A 120 13.65 -17.27 -8.57
C ARG A 120 12.58 -16.38 -9.20
N GLU A 121 11.34 -16.72 -8.92
CA GLU A 121 10.13 -15.93 -9.21
C GLU A 121 9.29 -15.77 -7.94
N GLY A 122 8.35 -14.82 -7.94
CA GLY A 122 7.43 -14.63 -6.81
C GLY A 122 8.10 -14.17 -5.50
N HIS A 123 9.33 -13.71 -5.58
CA HIS A 123 10.00 -13.00 -4.49
C HIS A 123 9.48 -11.55 -4.44
N THR A 124 9.82 -10.80 -3.40
CA THR A 124 9.52 -9.36 -3.35
C THR A 124 10.75 -8.58 -2.89
N MET A 125 10.87 -7.32 -3.32
CA MET A 125 11.92 -6.39 -2.90
C MET A 125 11.30 -5.12 -2.35
N VAL A 126 11.85 -4.60 -1.26
CA VAL A 126 11.46 -3.33 -0.65
C VAL A 126 12.69 -2.59 -0.14
N PHE A 127 12.63 -1.26 -0.14
CA PHE A 127 13.70 -0.43 0.40
C PHE A 127 13.41 -0.12 1.88
N ASP A 128 14.31 -0.53 2.77
CA ASP A 128 14.30 -0.20 4.19
C ASP A 128 14.90 1.19 4.38
N GLU A 129 14.05 2.20 4.56
CA GLU A 129 14.50 3.58 4.66
C GLU A 129 15.34 3.85 5.92
N ALA A 130 15.05 3.17 7.04
CA ALA A 130 15.77 3.37 8.30
C ALA A 130 17.21 2.85 8.20
N ARG A 131 17.44 1.81 7.40
CA ARG A 131 18.76 1.16 7.25
C ARG A 131 19.45 1.50 5.95
N THR A 132 18.77 2.16 5.02
CA THR A 132 19.27 2.51 3.69
C THR A 132 19.65 1.28 2.84
N GLU A 133 18.91 0.18 3.04
CA GLU A 133 19.17 -1.12 2.44
C GLU A 133 18.00 -1.52 1.51
N LEU A 134 18.31 -2.09 0.35
CA LEU A 134 17.31 -2.74 -0.48
C LEU A 134 17.26 -4.23 -0.10
N LEU A 135 16.15 -4.69 0.46
CA LEU A 135 15.94 -6.06 0.93
C LEU A 135 15.09 -6.86 -0.06
N MET A 136 15.53 -8.07 -0.34
CA MET A 136 14.75 -9.10 -1.03
C MET A 136 14.44 -10.25 -0.08
N PHE A 137 13.21 -10.74 -0.13
CA PHE A 137 12.82 -11.94 0.58
C PHE A 137 12.12 -12.96 -0.31
N GLY A 138 12.42 -14.24 -0.03
CA GLY A 138 11.71 -15.39 -0.56
C GLY A 138 11.85 -15.59 -2.07
N GLY A 139 10.81 -16.17 -2.64
CA GLY A 139 10.78 -16.72 -3.99
C GLY A 139 10.26 -18.15 -3.95
N ARG A 140 9.50 -18.55 -4.98
CA ARG A 140 9.00 -19.92 -5.06
C ARG A 140 10.19 -20.90 -5.05
N PHE A 141 10.13 -21.91 -4.17
CA PHE A 141 11.20 -22.89 -3.92
C PHE A 141 12.51 -22.35 -3.30
N GLU A 142 12.62 -21.04 -3.03
CA GLU A 142 13.87 -20.39 -2.64
C GLU A 142 13.68 -19.51 -1.39
N PRO A 143 14.31 -19.82 -0.24
CA PRO A 143 14.37 -18.90 0.88
C PRO A 143 15.42 -17.82 0.62
N GLY A 144 15.54 -16.93 1.60
CA GLY A 144 16.69 -16.07 1.76
C GLY A 144 16.25 -14.65 2.09
N THR A 145 17.07 -13.99 2.88
CA THR A 145 16.96 -12.56 3.15
C THR A 145 18.21 -11.93 2.58
N TRP A 146 18.08 -11.29 1.43
CA TRP A 146 19.21 -10.76 0.68
C TRP A 146 19.19 -9.24 0.70
N ILE A 147 20.35 -8.63 0.91
CA ILE A 147 20.54 -7.18 0.80
C ILE A 147 21.36 -6.86 -0.43
N TRP A 148 20.93 -5.86 -1.19
CA TRP A 148 21.70 -5.30 -2.29
C TRP A 148 22.55 -4.12 -1.81
N ASP A 149 23.87 -4.23 -1.92
CA ASP A 149 24.80 -3.15 -1.53
C ASP A 149 25.07 -2.15 -2.67
N GLY A 150 24.61 -2.47 -3.88
CA GLY A 150 24.81 -1.69 -5.09
C GLY A 150 25.83 -2.25 -6.06
N THR A 151 26.55 -3.28 -5.66
CA THR A 151 27.51 -4.03 -6.48
C THR A 151 27.32 -5.54 -6.32
N ASN A 152 26.91 -5.97 -5.14
CA ASN A 152 26.79 -7.37 -4.77
C ASN A 152 25.55 -7.63 -3.91
N TRP A 153 25.07 -8.87 -3.96
CA TRP A 153 24.04 -9.35 -3.03
C TRP A 153 24.68 -10.04 -1.84
N VAL A 154 24.20 -9.70 -0.64
CA VAL A 154 24.66 -10.27 0.62
C VAL A 154 23.53 -11.04 1.27
N ASP A 155 23.72 -12.34 1.51
CA ASP A 155 22.79 -13.15 2.29
C ASP A 155 22.94 -12.79 3.77
N ARG A 156 21.84 -12.37 4.40
CA ARG A 156 21.80 -12.01 5.82
C ARG A 156 21.70 -13.23 6.73
N ALA A 157 21.23 -14.37 6.22
CA ALA A 157 21.07 -15.63 6.95
C ALA A 157 20.61 -15.45 8.43
N PRO A 158 19.47 -14.78 8.67
CA PRO A 158 19.01 -14.50 10.03
C PRO A 158 18.67 -15.79 10.79
N MET A 159 18.77 -15.74 12.12
CA MET A 159 18.50 -16.89 12.99
C MET A 159 17.05 -17.38 12.87
N ASN A 160 16.11 -16.45 12.79
CA ASN A 160 14.70 -16.69 12.55
C ASN A 160 14.33 -16.15 11.18
N SER A 161 13.46 -16.88 10.48
CA SER A 161 12.98 -16.51 9.15
C SER A 161 11.60 -17.13 8.93
N PRO A 162 10.71 -16.47 8.16
CA PRO A 162 9.56 -17.15 7.59
C PRO A 162 10.04 -18.38 6.80
N SER A 163 9.18 -19.40 6.74
CA SER A 163 9.44 -20.57 5.89
C SER A 163 9.60 -20.16 4.42
N ARG A 164 10.28 -21.02 3.63
CA ARG A 164 10.44 -20.89 2.17
C ARG A 164 9.09 -20.59 1.53
N ARG A 165 8.95 -19.45 0.85
CA ARG A 165 7.68 -19.02 0.25
C ARG A 165 7.83 -18.02 -0.88
N GLY A 166 6.86 -18.02 -1.79
CA GLY A 166 6.68 -17.01 -2.84
C GLY A 166 5.28 -16.38 -2.79
N TYR A 167 5.07 -15.36 -3.62
CA TYR A 167 3.78 -14.70 -3.81
C TYR A 167 3.17 -14.14 -2.51
N HIS A 168 4.02 -13.74 -1.58
CA HIS A 168 3.64 -13.07 -0.35
C HIS A 168 3.51 -11.56 -0.58
N GLY A 169 2.77 -10.87 0.29
CA GLY A 169 2.78 -9.42 0.34
C GLY A 169 3.96 -8.96 1.18
N MET A 170 4.72 -7.96 0.73
CA MET A 170 5.79 -7.35 1.53
C MET A 170 5.80 -5.83 1.39
N ALA A 171 5.92 -5.10 2.51
CA ALA A 171 5.99 -3.64 2.54
C ALA A 171 6.89 -3.15 3.68
N TYR A 172 7.55 -2.01 3.48
CA TYR A 172 8.26 -1.31 4.56
C TYR A 172 7.30 -0.38 5.30
N ASP A 173 7.22 -0.52 6.63
CA ASP A 173 6.49 0.36 7.53
C ASP A 173 7.46 1.42 8.11
N PRO A 174 7.41 2.69 7.65
CA PRO A 174 8.29 3.74 8.13
C PRO A 174 8.01 4.20 9.57
N LEU A 175 6.83 3.93 10.12
CA LEU A 175 6.48 4.33 11.49
C LEU A 175 7.08 3.39 12.52
N ARG A 176 7.12 2.09 12.18
CA ARG A 176 7.76 1.05 13.01
C ARG A 176 9.19 0.71 12.59
N GLN A 177 9.63 1.21 11.44
CA GLN A 177 10.94 0.90 10.85
C GLN A 177 11.17 -0.60 10.62
N HIS A 178 10.09 -1.30 10.27
CA HIS A 178 10.07 -2.75 10.03
C HIS A 178 9.64 -3.05 8.60
N ILE A 179 10.12 -4.15 8.03
CA ILE A 179 9.51 -4.73 6.82
C ILE A 179 8.50 -5.80 7.25
N VAL A 180 7.27 -5.67 6.77
CA VAL A 180 6.17 -6.61 7.04
C VAL A 180 6.05 -7.58 5.88
N VAL A 181 6.00 -8.87 6.17
CA VAL A 181 5.63 -9.94 5.24
C VAL A 181 4.32 -10.56 5.71
N PHE A 182 3.40 -10.80 4.77
CA PHE A 182 2.15 -11.48 5.04
C PHE A 182 1.87 -12.59 4.03
N GLY A 183 1.54 -13.77 4.54
CA GLY A 183 1.01 -14.90 3.78
C GLY A 183 1.96 -15.44 2.72
N GLY A 184 1.40 -15.83 1.57
CA GLY A 184 2.10 -16.43 0.44
C GLY A 184 1.92 -17.95 0.32
N GLU A 185 2.55 -18.53 -0.70
CA GLU A 185 2.62 -19.97 -0.95
C GLU A 185 3.90 -20.51 -0.32
N ALA A 186 3.76 -21.33 0.73
CA ALA A 186 4.88 -21.88 1.51
C ALA A 186 5.15 -23.37 1.23
N GLU A 187 6.43 -23.74 1.26
CA GLU A 187 6.93 -25.11 1.08
C GLU A 187 6.91 -25.91 2.39
N PRO A 188 6.86 -27.27 2.37
CA PRO A 188 7.12 -28.19 1.24
C PRO A 188 5.90 -28.68 0.42
N ASN A 189 4.71 -28.08 0.58
CA ASN A 189 3.48 -28.59 -0.06
C ASN A 189 2.64 -27.48 -0.72
N SER A 190 3.24 -26.36 -1.11
CA SER A 190 2.53 -25.19 -1.63
C SER A 190 1.32 -24.78 -0.78
N ILE A 191 1.49 -24.79 0.54
CA ILE A 191 0.40 -24.41 1.46
C ILE A 191 0.27 -22.88 1.50
N PHE A 192 -0.95 -22.38 1.37
CA PHE A 192 -1.21 -20.98 1.59
C PHE A 192 -1.23 -20.70 3.09
N VAL A 193 -0.49 -19.68 3.49
CA VAL A 193 -0.34 -19.29 4.88
C VAL A 193 -0.87 -17.88 5.11
N SER A 194 -1.14 -17.54 6.37
CA SER A 194 -1.67 -16.25 6.83
C SER A 194 -0.83 -15.66 7.98
N ASP A 195 0.37 -16.18 8.19
CA ASP A 195 1.29 -15.65 9.18
C ASP A 195 1.80 -14.26 8.78
N THR A 196 2.00 -13.42 9.80
CA THR A 196 2.62 -12.09 9.67
C THR A 196 4.02 -12.16 10.26
N TRP A 197 5.01 -11.65 9.53
CA TRP A 197 6.40 -11.56 9.97
C TRP A 197 6.93 -10.15 9.81
N GLU A 198 7.79 -9.74 10.74
CA GLU A 198 8.39 -8.41 10.77
C GLU A 198 9.91 -8.50 10.82
N TRP A 199 10.58 -7.86 9.87
CA TRP A 199 12.01 -7.69 9.85
C TRP A 199 12.40 -6.44 10.62
N ASN A 200 13.25 -6.59 11.62
CA ASN A 200 13.74 -5.49 12.45
C ASN A 200 15.14 -4.98 12.05
N GLY A 201 15.66 -5.37 10.89
CA GLY A 201 17.03 -5.07 10.46
C GLY A 201 18.07 -6.16 10.67
N SER A 202 17.76 -7.10 11.55
CA SER A 202 18.72 -8.14 11.96
C SER A 202 18.10 -9.53 11.94
N ASN A 203 16.83 -9.64 12.29
CA ASN A 203 16.13 -10.90 12.41
C ASN A 203 14.65 -10.73 12.04
N TRP A 204 14.03 -11.83 11.63
CA TRP A 204 12.57 -11.87 11.48
C TRP A 204 11.92 -12.24 12.81
N ILE A 205 10.82 -11.57 13.12
CA ILE A 205 9.98 -11.82 14.29
C ILE A 205 8.58 -12.16 13.78
N GLN A 206 8.04 -13.31 14.19
CA GLN A 206 6.66 -13.65 13.85
C GLN A 206 5.71 -12.86 14.76
N SER A 207 4.78 -12.15 14.14
CA SER A 207 3.70 -11.45 14.84
C SER A 207 2.46 -12.35 14.92
N PHE A 208 1.70 -12.22 16.00
CA PHE A 208 0.45 -12.95 16.22
C PHE A 208 -0.73 -11.97 16.41
N PRO A 209 -1.17 -11.29 15.34
CA PRO A 209 -2.35 -10.43 15.38
C PRO A 209 -3.59 -11.17 15.88
N ALA A 210 -4.41 -10.52 16.70
CA ALA A 210 -5.69 -11.07 17.15
C ALA A 210 -6.69 -11.18 15.98
N ASN A 211 -6.61 -10.24 15.05
CA ASN A 211 -7.34 -10.22 13.78
C ASN A 211 -6.33 -10.25 12.63
N SER A 212 -6.59 -11.08 11.63
CA SER A 212 -5.70 -11.30 10.49
C SER A 212 -6.50 -11.67 9.23
N PRO A 213 -6.04 -11.29 8.04
CA PRO A 213 -6.56 -11.86 6.82
C PRO A 213 -6.38 -13.40 6.83
N GLN A 214 -7.28 -14.10 6.16
CA GLN A 214 -7.18 -15.54 5.90
C GLN A 214 -5.99 -15.87 4.98
N ASN A 215 -5.64 -17.15 4.91
CA ASN A 215 -4.55 -17.67 4.08
C ASN A 215 -4.74 -17.28 2.62
N ARG A 216 -3.69 -16.74 2.01
CA ARG A 216 -3.73 -16.24 0.64
C ARG A 216 -2.33 -16.04 0.05
N HIS A 217 -2.27 -16.03 -1.28
CA HIS A 217 -1.09 -15.67 -2.06
C HIS A 217 -1.47 -14.70 -3.19
N GLY A 218 -0.48 -14.04 -3.78
CA GLY A 218 -0.65 -13.11 -4.90
C GLY A 218 -1.24 -11.74 -4.52
N GLN A 219 -1.41 -11.47 -3.23
CA GLN A 219 -1.78 -10.15 -2.71
C GLN A 219 -0.65 -9.13 -2.88
N THR A 220 -1.02 -7.86 -3.03
CA THR A 220 -0.06 -6.75 -2.97
C THR A 220 -0.05 -6.15 -1.58
N ALA A 221 1.12 -5.73 -1.11
CA ALA A 221 1.28 -4.98 0.12
C ALA A 221 2.07 -3.70 -0.14
N VAL A 222 1.60 -2.58 0.39
CA VAL A 222 2.27 -1.27 0.30
C VAL A 222 2.00 -0.48 1.58
N PHE A 223 2.91 0.41 1.98
CA PHE A 223 2.59 1.37 3.04
C PHE A 223 1.77 2.52 2.46
N ASP A 224 0.60 2.77 3.03
CA ASP A 224 -0.25 3.89 2.65
C ASP A 224 -0.08 5.04 3.65
N PRO A 225 0.51 6.17 3.22
CA PRO A 225 0.71 7.32 4.11
C PRO A 225 -0.59 8.03 4.51
N HIS A 226 -1.69 7.88 3.76
CA HIS A 226 -2.97 8.50 4.11
C HIS A 226 -3.60 7.82 5.33
N THR A 227 -3.52 6.49 5.36
CA THR A 227 -4.05 5.68 6.45
C THR A 227 -3.03 5.34 7.53
N GLN A 228 -1.75 5.69 7.31
CA GLN A 228 -0.60 5.41 8.18
C GLN A 228 -0.50 3.93 8.55
N SER A 229 -0.69 3.06 7.55
CA SER A 229 -0.78 1.62 7.75
C SER A 229 -0.16 0.86 6.58
N VAL A 230 0.30 -0.37 6.82
CA VAL A 230 0.56 -1.28 5.71
C VAL A 230 -0.78 -1.76 5.16
N LEU A 231 -1.06 -1.42 3.91
CA LEU A 231 -2.23 -1.84 3.15
C LEU A 231 -1.91 -3.17 2.46
N LEU A 232 -2.81 -4.13 2.59
CA LEU A 232 -2.81 -5.40 1.86
C LEU A 232 -4.08 -5.45 1.01
N ALA A 233 -3.96 -5.74 -0.29
CA ALA A 233 -5.10 -5.82 -1.18
C ALA A 233 -5.15 -7.14 -1.96
N GLY A 234 -6.33 -7.76 -1.96
CA GLY A 234 -6.68 -8.93 -2.76
C GLY A 234 -5.90 -10.20 -2.42
N GLY A 235 -5.49 -10.93 -3.47
CA GLY A 235 -4.91 -12.27 -3.39
C GLY A 235 -5.96 -13.38 -3.54
N SER A 236 -5.54 -14.63 -3.43
CA SER A 236 -6.40 -15.81 -3.53
C SER A 236 -5.89 -16.97 -2.69
N ASP A 237 -6.76 -17.94 -2.41
CA ASP A 237 -6.39 -19.27 -1.88
C ASP A 237 -6.65 -20.38 -2.91
N ASP A 238 -6.60 -20.03 -4.20
CA ASP A 238 -6.98 -20.83 -5.39
C ASP A 238 -8.45 -21.26 -5.48
N VAL A 239 -9.23 -21.15 -4.39
CA VAL A 239 -10.68 -21.38 -4.40
C VAL A 239 -11.43 -20.06 -4.53
N ASN A 240 -11.02 -19.07 -3.74
CA ASN A 240 -11.60 -17.75 -3.64
C ASN A 240 -10.60 -16.71 -4.13
N ARG A 241 -11.08 -15.78 -4.96
CA ARG A 241 -10.36 -14.53 -5.24
C ARG A 241 -10.88 -13.46 -4.31
N TYR A 242 -9.96 -12.88 -3.54
CA TYR A 242 -10.29 -11.86 -2.58
C TYR A 242 -10.23 -10.48 -3.24
N HIS A 243 -11.23 -9.66 -2.94
CA HIS A 243 -11.33 -8.27 -3.38
C HIS A 243 -11.34 -7.32 -2.17
N ASP A 244 -10.92 -7.83 -1.02
CA ASP A 244 -10.83 -7.09 0.23
C ASP A 244 -9.53 -6.28 0.31
N VAL A 245 -9.56 -5.31 1.22
CA VAL A 245 -8.39 -4.52 1.61
C VAL A 245 -8.25 -4.67 3.12
N TRP A 246 -7.03 -4.80 3.60
CA TRP A 246 -6.70 -4.88 5.03
C TRP A 246 -5.62 -3.87 5.37
N PHE A 247 -5.66 -3.33 6.58
CA PHE A 247 -4.68 -2.39 7.11
C PHE A 247 -4.04 -2.98 8.36
N LEU A 248 -2.71 -3.01 8.41
CA LEU A 248 -1.96 -3.35 9.63
C LEU A 248 -1.65 -2.06 10.39
N ASN A 249 -2.28 -1.87 11.55
CA ASN A 249 -2.07 -0.73 12.44
C ASN A 249 -1.28 -1.15 13.70
N GLY A 250 0.04 -1.00 13.65
CA GLY A 250 0.89 -1.59 14.68
C GLY A 250 0.82 -3.11 14.62
N ASN A 251 0.12 -3.74 15.56
CA ASN A 251 0.17 -5.20 15.75
C ASN A 251 -1.07 -5.97 15.25
N ASN A 252 -2.12 -5.29 14.75
CA ASN A 252 -3.36 -5.96 14.32
C ASN A 252 -3.76 -5.61 12.89
N TRP A 253 -4.32 -6.58 12.17
CA TRP A 253 -4.96 -6.31 10.89
C TRP A 253 -6.42 -5.94 11.08
N VAL A 254 -6.85 -4.91 10.36
CA VAL A 254 -8.24 -4.45 10.32
C VAL A 254 -8.67 -4.39 8.87
N GLN A 255 -9.79 -5.05 8.53
CA GLN A 255 -10.34 -5.02 7.18
C GLN A 255 -10.87 -3.61 6.87
N ALA A 256 -10.71 -3.14 5.64
CA ALA A 256 -11.35 -1.92 5.15
C ALA A 256 -12.86 -2.03 5.29
N GLY A 257 -13.48 -1.00 5.85
CA GLY A 257 -14.91 -0.94 6.09
C GLY A 257 -15.68 -0.19 4.99
N THR A 258 -16.90 0.23 5.32
CA THR A 258 -17.83 0.94 4.45
C THR A 258 -17.56 2.45 4.45
N ASN A 259 -17.82 3.09 3.30
CA ASN A 259 -17.83 4.55 3.19
C ASN A 259 -19.24 5.09 3.50
N PHE A 260 -19.39 5.88 4.56
CA PHE A 260 -20.62 6.61 4.88
C PHE A 260 -20.48 8.07 4.47
N ILE A 261 -21.43 8.60 3.69
CA ILE A 261 -21.33 9.96 3.14
C ILE A 261 -22.31 10.88 3.87
N VAL A 262 -21.78 11.92 4.50
CA VAL A 262 -22.53 13.04 5.06
C VAL A 262 -22.91 13.99 3.93
N THR A 263 -24.22 14.22 3.75
CA THR A 263 -24.78 15.02 2.66
C THR A 263 -25.62 16.19 3.14
N THR A 264 -25.79 16.37 4.45
CA THR A 264 -26.57 17.47 5.04
C THR A 264 -25.92 17.99 6.33
N THR A 265 -26.18 19.27 6.63
CA THR A 265 -25.81 19.92 7.89
C THR A 265 -26.81 19.67 9.02
N ASN A 266 -27.91 18.95 8.75
CA ASN A 266 -28.90 18.58 9.77
C ASN A 266 -28.28 17.66 10.84
N ASP A 267 -28.67 17.84 12.10
CA ASP A 267 -28.15 17.04 13.23
C ASP A 267 -28.64 15.57 13.21
N PHE A 268 -29.78 15.30 12.59
CA PHE A 268 -30.39 13.97 12.55
C PHE A 268 -31.04 13.66 11.20
N GLY A 269 -31.30 12.37 10.99
CA GLY A 269 -31.95 11.85 9.79
C GLY A 269 -30.97 11.46 8.68
N PRO A 270 -31.51 10.99 7.54
CA PRO A 270 -30.72 10.50 6.41
C PRO A 270 -29.63 11.48 5.95
N GLY A 271 -28.39 10.99 5.87
CA GLY A 271 -27.23 11.74 5.38
C GLY A 271 -26.60 12.69 6.41
N SER A 272 -27.05 12.69 7.67
CA SER A 272 -26.44 13.47 8.75
C SER A 272 -25.14 12.82 9.26
N MET A 273 -24.24 13.61 9.85
CA MET A 273 -23.03 13.09 10.49
C MET A 273 -23.35 12.14 11.66
N ARG A 274 -24.42 12.42 12.41
CA ARG A 274 -24.89 11.55 13.50
C ARG A 274 -25.26 10.16 12.97
N GLU A 275 -26.04 10.11 11.89
CA GLU A 275 -26.40 8.83 11.26
C GLU A 275 -25.17 8.10 10.73
N ALA A 276 -24.22 8.82 10.11
CA ALA A 276 -22.96 8.22 9.64
C ALA A 276 -22.14 7.59 10.78
N ILE A 277 -22.04 8.25 11.94
CA ILE A 277 -21.37 7.68 13.14
C ILE A 277 -22.12 6.45 13.66
N LEU A 278 -23.45 6.52 13.76
CA LEU A 278 -24.25 5.38 14.23
C LEU A 278 -24.09 4.16 13.31
N ASN A 279 -24.11 4.38 11.99
CA ASN A 279 -23.92 3.30 11.02
C ASN A 279 -22.51 2.71 11.14
N ALA A 280 -21.48 3.55 11.25
CA ALA A 280 -20.09 3.11 11.42
C ALA A 280 -19.90 2.29 12.71
N ASN A 281 -20.51 2.71 13.82
CA ASN A 281 -20.46 1.97 15.08
C ASN A 281 -21.09 0.57 15.02
N THR A 282 -21.96 0.31 14.03
CA THR A 282 -22.61 -0.99 13.83
C THR A 282 -22.03 -1.80 12.69
N ASN A 283 -21.10 -1.22 11.92
CA ASN A 283 -20.48 -1.88 10.79
C ASN A 283 -19.05 -2.31 11.16
N GLY A 284 -18.72 -3.57 10.90
CA GLY A 284 -17.38 -4.08 11.19
C GLY A 284 -16.34 -3.56 10.19
N GLY A 285 -15.11 -3.42 10.66
CA GLY A 285 -13.97 -2.97 9.85
C GLY A 285 -13.59 -1.52 10.11
N ARG A 286 -12.64 -1.01 9.31
CA ARG A 286 -12.21 0.40 9.35
C ARG A 286 -13.07 1.23 8.43
N ASP A 287 -14.16 1.77 8.95
CA ASP A 287 -15.09 2.60 8.18
C ASP A 287 -14.53 3.98 7.88
N THR A 288 -15.07 4.64 6.86
CA THR A 288 -14.74 6.04 6.56
C THR A 288 -16.01 6.89 6.43
N ILE A 289 -16.09 7.95 7.22
CA ILE A 289 -17.09 9.00 7.09
C ILE A 289 -16.53 10.09 6.19
N ARG A 290 -17.17 10.28 5.03
CA ARG A 290 -16.84 11.30 4.01
C ARG A 290 -17.91 12.38 3.97
N PHE A 291 -17.61 13.52 3.38
CA PHE A 291 -18.50 14.67 3.27
C PHE A 291 -18.73 15.03 1.80
N ASN A 292 -19.98 15.25 1.43
CA ASN A 292 -20.40 15.77 0.13
C ASN A 292 -21.69 16.57 0.33
N ILE A 293 -21.63 17.57 1.21
CA ILE A 293 -22.76 18.43 1.54
C ILE A 293 -22.93 19.47 0.41
N PRO A 294 -24.11 19.56 -0.23
CA PRO A 294 -24.35 20.55 -1.27
C PRO A 294 -24.30 21.99 -0.72
N GLY A 295 -23.55 22.85 -1.41
CA GLY A 295 -23.43 24.26 -1.03
C GLY A 295 -22.06 24.82 -1.35
N ALA A 296 -21.94 26.15 -1.33
CA ALA A 296 -20.64 26.83 -1.40
C ALA A 296 -20.19 27.24 0.00
N GLY A 297 -18.89 27.34 0.21
CA GLY A 297 -18.30 27.76 1.48
C GLY A 297 -18.31 26.69 2.56
N VAL A 298 -18.07 27.12 3.79
CA VAL A 298 -17.99 26.24 4.96
C VAL A 298 -19.37 25.65 5.27
N GLN A 299 -19.41 24.34 5.47
CA GLN A 299 -20.58 23.57 5.85
C GLN A 299 -20.54 23.39 7.37
N THR A 300 -21.30 24.22 8.07
CA THR A 300 -21.37 24.20 9.54
C THR A 300 -22.44 23.21 9.99
N ILE A 301 -22.02 22.12 10.63
CA ILE A 301 -22.89 21.15 11.29
C ILE A 301 -23.05 21.60 12.75
N ARG A 302 -24.30 21.77 13.19
CA ARG A 302 -24.64 22.20 14.57
C ARG A 302 -25.34 21.07 15.33
N PRO A 303 -24.62 20.23 16.08
CA PRO A 303 -25.24 19.20 16.88
C PRO A 303 -26.21 19.79 17.92
N GLN A 304 -27.43 19.26 18.01
CA GLN A 304 -28.42 19.69 19.02
C GLN A 304 -28.31 18.87 20.32
N SER A 305 -27.53 17.79 20.28
CA SER A 305 -27.18 16.92 21.40
C SER A 305 -25.78 16.35 21.17
N PRO A 306 -25.10 15.79 22.19
CA PRO A 306 -23.79 15.16 22.00
C PRO A 306 -23.82 14.18 20.82
N LEU A 307 -22.79 14.18 19.96
CA LEU A 307 -22.68 13.15 18.92
C LEU A 307 -22.49 11.77 19.56
N PRO A 308 -22.90 10.68 18.89
CA PRO A 308 -22.68 9.34 19.40
C PRO A 308 -21.19 9.09 19.65
N ALA A 309 -20.86 8.38 20.73
CA ALA A 309 -19.49 7.95 20.96
C ALA A 309 -19.04 6.99 19.85
N ILE A 310 -17.79 7.12 19.39
CA ILE A 310 -17.21 6.21 18.41
C ILE A 310 -16.84 4.91 19.13
N SER A 311 -17.44 3.79 18.71
CA SER A 311 -17.21 2.46 19.31
C SER A 311 -16.38 1.53 18.43
N GLU A 312 -16.24 1.82 17.14
CA GLU A 312 -15.45 1.06 16.17
C GLU A 312 -14.41 1.96 15.48
N PRO A 313 -13.31 1.39 14.94
CA PRO A 313 -12.33 2.17 14.18
C PRO A 313 -12.97 2.88 12.97
N VAL A 314 -13.05 4.20 13.01
CA VAL A 314 -13.59 5.03 11.92
C VAL A 314 -12.64 6.17 11.56
N THR A 315 -12.49 6.41 10.26
CA THR A 315 -11.81 7.60 9.73
C THR A 315 -12.87 8.65 9.41
N ILE A 316 -12.75 9.88 9.92
CA ILE A 316 -13.64 10.98 9.56
C ILE A 316 -12.84 11.97 8.73
N ASP A 317 -13.09 12.02 7.42
CA ASP A 317 -12.27 12.78 6.47
C ASP A 317 -13.01 13.99 5.92
N GLY A 318 -12.81 15.14 6.57
CA GLY A 318 -13.35 16.43 6.15
C GLY A 318 -12.81 16.95 4.81
N TYR A 319 -11.66 16.46 4.33
CA TYR A 319 -11.09 16.89 3.05
C TYR A 319 -11.81 16.30 1.83
N THR A 320 -12.71 15.35 2.06
CA THR A 320 -13.58 14.82 1.00
C THR A 320 -14.68 15.79 0.58
N GLN A 321 -14.98 16.82 1.38
CA GLN A 321 -15.92 17.87 1.02
C GLN A 321 -15.42 18.62 -0.23
N PRO A 322 -16.24 18.74 -1.29
CA PRO A 322 -15.86 19.47 -2.49
C PRO A 322 -15.33 20.88 -2.21
N GLY A 323 -14.10 21.15 -2.66
CA GLY A 323 -13.38 22.41 -2.47
C GLY A 323 -12.43 22.42 -1.27
N ALA A 324 -12.44 21.40 -0.41
CA ALA A 324 -11.49 21.26 0.68
C ALA A 324 -10.12 20.78 0.15
N SER A 325 -9.05 21.11 0.86
CA SER A 325 -7.70 20.67 0.52
C SER A 325 -6.83 20.51 1.76
N PRO A 326 -6.04 19.42 1.89
CA PRO A 326 -5.12 19.27 3.00
C PRO A 326 -3.99 20.29 2.95
N ASN A 327 -3.39 20.56 4.11
CA ASN A 327 -2.19 21.36 4.19
C ASN A 327 -1.03 20.61 3.50
N THR A 328 -0.40 21.24 2.52
CA THR A 328 0.72 20.68 1.75
C THR A 328 2.04 21.40 2.03
N SER A 329 2.01 22.51 2.78
CA SER A 329 3.20 23.30 3.13
C SER A 329 3.63 23.02 4.56
N SER A 330 4.93 22.78 4.77
CA SER A 330 5.51 22.61 6.11
C SER A 330 5.60 23.92 6.90
N ASN A 331 5.52 25.08 6.22
CA ASN A 331 5.89 26.38 6.77
C ASN A 331 4.72 27.38 6.82
N GLN A 332 3.59 27.05 6.20
CA GLN A 332 2.38 27.89 6.16
C GLN A 332 1.15 26.99 6.14
N ILE A 333 0.06 27.41 6.79
CA ILE A 333 -1.23 26.73 6.64
C ILE A 333 -1.82 27.13 5.30
N ASN A 334 -1.85 26.19 4.36
CA ASN A 334 -2.55 26.34 3.07
C ASN A 334 -3.70 25.33 2.91
N ALA A 335 -4.14 24.73 4.01
CA ALA A 335 -5.35 23.91 4.02
C ALA A 335 -6.59 24.76 3.73
N THR A 336 -7.52 24.19 2.96
CA THR A 336 -8.88 24.72 2.81
C THR A 336 -9.79 23.79 3.61
N LEU A 337 -10.28 24.26 4.76
CA LEU A 337 -11.20 23.52 5.62
C LEU A 337 -12.63 23.98 5.31
N LEU A 338 -13.49 23.04 4.90
CA LEU A 338 -14.89 23.34 4.53
C LEU A 338 -15.92 22.64 5.39
N ILE A 339 -15.52 21.85 6.39
CA ILE A 339 -16.42 21.25 7.38
C ILE A 339 -16.13 21.88 8.73
N GLU A 340 -17.16 22.41 9.37
CA GLU A 340 -17.11 22.98 10.71
C GLU A 340 -18.09 22.26 11.63
N LEU A 341 -17.63 21.87 12.82
CA LEU A 341 -18.51 21.41 13.90
C LEU A 341 -18.71 22.55 14.90
N ASP A 342 -19.92 23.06 14.97
CA ASP A 342 -20.30 24.16 15.86
C ASP A 342 -21.16 23.62 17.02
N GLY A 343 -20.55 23.53 18.20
CA GLY A 343 -21.18 23.04 19.43
C GLY A 343 -22.08 24.05 20.16
N SER A 344 -22.34 25.23 19.58
CA SER A 344 -23.09 26.32 20.23
C SER A 344 -24.51 25.96 20.69
N PHE A 345 -25.10 24.89 20.14
CA PHE A 345 -26.44 24.40 20.52
C PHE A 345 -26.43 23.32 21.61
N LEU A 346 -25.25 22.94 22.10
CA LEU A 346 -25.09 22.00 23.22
C LEU A 346 -25.27 22.75 24.56
N SER A 347 -26.02 22.17 25.49
CA SER A 347 -26.27 22.77 26.82
C SER A 347 -24.97 22.93 27.62
N VAL A 348 -24.66 24.17 28.03
CA VAL A 348 -23.45 24.59 28.76
C VAL A 348 -23.32 24.09 30.21
N THR A 349 -24.16 23.16 30.66
CA THR A 349 -24.15 22.70 32.07
C THR A 349 -23.07 21.65 32.38
N GLN A 350 -22.33 21.16 31.39
CA GLN A 350 -21.13 20.32 31.53
C GLN A 350 -20.27 20.47 30.26
N GLU A 351 -18.96 20.21 30.33
CA GLU A 351 -18.17 20.01 29.11
C GLU A 351 -18.82 18.86 28.32
N ILE A 352 -19.43 19.19 27.18
CA ILE A 352 -19.96 18.20 26.25
C ILE A 352 -18.89 18.04 25.17
N PRO A 353 -18.11 16.95 25.15
CA PRO A 353 -17.21 16.70 24.05
C PRO A 353 -18.05 16.56 22.78
N GLY A 354 -17.82 17.43 21.79
CA GLY A 354 -18.50 17.33 20.49
C GLY A 354 -18.25 15.96 19.87
N LEU A 355 -16.98 15.53 19.84
CA LEU A 355 -16.52 14.17 19.58
C LEU A 355 -15.78 13.68 20.82
N ASN A 356 -16.20 12.54 21.37
CA ASN A 356 -15.47 11.90 22.46
C ASN A 356 -14.48 10.89 21.90
N PHE A 357 -13.19 11.23 21.90
CA PHE A 357 -12.11 10.33 21.51
C PHE A 357 -11.72 9.48 22.71
N VAL A 358 -11.77 8.15 22.55
CA VAL A 358 -11.44 7.19 23.60
C VAL A 358 -9.97 6.77 23.55
N ALA A 359 -9.50 6.04 24.56
CA ALA A 359 -8.17 5.44 24.53
C ALA A 359 -8.00 4.58 23.26
N GLY A 360 -6.99 4.88 22.45
CA GLY A 360 -6.79 4.27 21.13
C GLY A 360 -6.94 5.23 19.95
N SER A 361 -7.47 6.45 20.15
CA SER A 361 -7.55 7.51 19.13
C SER A 361 -6.21 8.20 18.79
N GLN A 362 -5.08 7.52 19.01
CA GLN A 362 -3.75 8.02 18.63
C GLN A 362 -3.69 8.11 17.10
N GLY A 363 -3.49 9.32 16.56
CA GLY A 363 -3.50 9.59 15.12
C GLY A 363 -4.73 10.34 14.59
N SER A 364 -5.73 10.60 15.44
CA SER A 364 -6.77 11.60 15.13
C SER A 364 -6.16 13.00 15.19
N THR A 365 -5.91 13.61 14.02
CA THR A 365 -5.44 15.01 13.89
C THR A 365 -6.59 15.95 13.58
#